data_AF-A0A939AZ52-F1
#
_entry.id   AF-A0A939AZ52-F1
#
_cell.length_a   1.000
_cell.length_b   1.000
_cell.length_c   1.000
_cell.angle_alpha   90.00
_cell.angle_beta   90.00
_cell.angle_gamma   90.00
#
_symmetry.space_group_name_H-M   'P 1'
#
loop_
_entity.id
_entity.type
_entity.pdbx_description
1 polymer ?
#
loop_
_entity_poly.entity_id
_entity_poly.type
_entity_poly.pdbx_seq_one_letter_code
_entity_poly.pdbx_strand_id
1 'polypeptide(L)'
;MDSEHSGKGLKAKALRRSVQRQIKAGDVEVAAAGLTAALDRYPRNGRLLHLAGELVRRRRGPLVALGRGQQAQAWLEQALRCRPADPALLRAARDLWRAMGDGEAALRFGQRLARCGPLTAHDLCQQVELWLLAGKPRRAQWCMAGALRRFPADKEVLTLASDVCRLRGQRRRSLAYARLLAQRQPLSWRGYARGAEELLLLARPAEARQLIEQARERMALPELAVRRAAGMRLDVCERYLSNTRTTRLIQAWQACQVWHDPFACRMPLAMRVPGVPAISLPPPASQACPQPIQYWSQGEPPADVQALSAAWNIQFTGLGLDPIQCFDRPSALAWISEWAPDFQRPFETAFHVAVEADVFRLAYASQRDCLYLDADLAPGPSSASALKVLLHTGHSALFIRSERPTLSNCFFLAREGCPFFALAARSGVRLDFRRLRRHVNTVMNTFGPDKYNYCLRHLFSTNPDPVQVAGLAPGVVQLRTTRFSLGLVNDQVISAREPADLAYKQTDQHWIRAIG
;
A
#
# COMPACT_ATOMS: atom_id res chain seq x y z
N MET A 1 -25.66 -40.49 -50.71
CA MET A 1 -25.57 -39.32 -49.80
C MET A 1 -24.72 -39.58 -48.54
N ASP A 2 -24.18 -40.79 -48.32
CA ASP A 2 -23.37 -41.08 -47.12
C ASP A 2 -21.87 -40.73 -47.21
N SER A 3 -21.36 -40.33 -48.39
CA SER A 3 -19.92 -40.01 -48.57
C SER A 3 -19.54 -38.59 -48.12
N GLU A 4 -20.47 -37.62 -48.11
CA GLU A 4 -20.17 -36.23 -47.72
C GLU A 4 -20.06 -36.04 -46.19
N HIS A 5 -20.79 -36.82 -45.40
CA HIS A 5 -20.71 -36.76 -43.94
C HIS A 5 -19.40 -37.35 -43.40
N SER A 6 -18.88 -38.39 -44.05
CA SER A 6 -17.58 -39.01 -43.73
C SER A 6 -16.40 -38.06 -43.99
N GLY A 7 -16.38 -37.35 -45.13
CA GLY A 7 -15.30 -36.43 -45.50
C GLY A 7 -15.20 -35.18 -44.63
N LYS A 8 -16.34 -34.62 -44.16
CA LYS A 8 -16.35 -33.45 -43.26
C LYS A 8 -15.78 -33.79 -41.87
N GLY A 9 -16.02 -35.00 -41.36
CA GLY A 9 -15.49 -35.47 -40.08
C GLY A 9 -13.97 -35.67 -40.07
N LEU A 10 -13.41 -36.20 -41.16
CA LEU A 10 -11.95 -36.40 -41.33
C LEU A 10 -11.19 -35.08 -41.37
N LYS A 11 -11.70 -34.07 -42.12
CA LYS A 11 -11.10 -32.74 -42.21
C LYS A 11 -11.11 -31.99 -40.87
N ALA A 12 -12.22 -32.05 -40.12
CA ALA A 12 -12.29 -31.47 -38.77
C ALA A 12 -11.33 -32.14 -37.77
N LYS A 13 -11.13 -33.47 -37.88
CA LYS A 13 -10.20 -34.22 -37.03
C LYS A 13 -8.74 -33.84 -37.29
N ALA A 14 -8.35 -33.62 -38.55
CA ALA A 14 -7.00 -33.18 -38.93
C ALA A 14 -6.71 -31.77 -38.42
N LEU A 15 -7.64 -30.83 -38.63
CA LEU A 15 -7.54 -29.44 -38.17
C LEU A 15 -7.38 -29.37 -36.64
N ARG A 16 -8.20 -30.14 -35.91
CA ARG A 16 -8.12 -30.28 -34.45
C ARG A 16 -6.75 -30.75 -33.97
N ARG A 17 -6.17 -31.77 -34.64
CA ARG A 17 -4.83 -32.30 -34.29
C ARG A 17 -3.74 -31.27 -34.55
N SER A 18 -3.89 -30.45 -35.59
CA SER A 18 -2.96 -29.36 -35.88
C SER A 18 -2.96 -28.31 -34.76
N VAL A 19 -4.14 -27.79 -34.41
CA VAL A 19 -4.30 -26.79 -33.34
C VAL A 19 -3.78 -27.31 -32.00
N GLN A 20 -4.09 -28.57 -31.64
CA GLN A 20 -3.56 -29.17 -30.41
C GLN A 20 -2.02 -29.21 -30.37
N ARG A 21 -1.36 -29.51 -31.48
CA ARG A 21 0.11 -29.50 -31.56
C ARG A 21 0.67 -28.10 -31.35
N GLN A 22 0.05 -27.08 -31.94
CA GLN A 22 0.45 -25.68 -31.78
C GLN A 22 0.28 -25.20 -30.33
N ILE A 23 -0.84 -25.55 -29.67
CA ILE A 23 -1.05 -25.27 -28.24
C ILE A 23 0.07 -25.88 -27.39
N LYS A 24 0.50 -27.11 -27.70
CA LYS A 24 1.59 -27.80 -27.00
C LYS A 24 2.95 -27.17 -27.29
N ALA A 25 3.19 -26.74 -28.52
CA ALA A 25 4.42 -26.05 -28.92
C ALA A 25 4.57 -24.66 -28.28
N GLY A 26 3.46 -24.07 -27.81
CA GLY A 26 3.47 -22.81 -27.05
C GLY A 26 3.36 -21.55 -27.91
N ASP A 27 3.26 -21.69 -29.22
CA ASP A 27 2.97 -20.60 -30.14
C ASP A 27 1.48 -20.23 -30.07
N VAL A 28 1.20 -19.20 -29.26
CA VAL A 28 -0.17 -18.77 -28.95
C VAL A 28 -0.84 -18.14 -30.18
N GLU A 29 -0.08 -17.41 -31.00
CA GLU A 29 -0.63 -16.69 -32.13
C GLU A 29 -1.04 -17.64 -33.25
N VAL A 30 -0.15 -18.58 -33.61
CA VAL A 30 -0.44 -19.59 -34.62
C VAL A 30 -1.57 -20.52 -34.16
N ALA A 31 -1.58 -20.90 -32.87
CA ALA A 31 -2.68 -21.69 -32.32
C ALA A 31 -4.03 -20.94 -32.36
N ALA A 32 -4.04 -19.65 -32.04
CA ALA A 32 -5.23 -18.81 -32.10
C ALA A 32 -5.75 -18.65 -33.53
N ALA A 33 -4.86 -18.38 -34.50
CA ALA A 33 -5.22 -18.26 -35.91
C ALA A 33 -5.79 -19.58 -36.46
N GLY A 34 -5.12 -20.71 -36.20
CA GLY A 34 -5.57 -22.03 -36.63
C GLY A 34 -6.91 -22.43 -36.01
N LEU A 35 -7.14 -22.06 -34.75
CA LEU A 35 -8.42 -22.29 -34.07
C LEU A 35 -9.54 -21.41 -34.62
N THR A 36 -9.24 -20.15 -34.97
CA THR A 36 -10.20 -19.23 -35.61
C THR A 36 -10.72 -19.82 -36.91
N ALA A 37 -9.81 -20.14 -37.84
CA ALA A 37 -10.16 -20.73 -39.12
C ALA A 37 -10.95 -22.05 -38.97
N ALA A 38 -10.64 -22.83 -37.94
CA ALA A 38 -11.36 -24.05 -37.62
C ALA A 38 -12.79 -23.81 -37.15
N LEU A 39 -13.00 -22.80 -36.30
CA LEU A 39 -14.32 -22.46 -35.76
C LEU A 39 -15.17 -21.70 -36.78
N ASP A 40 -14.59 -20.90 -37.67
CA ASP A 40 -15.33 -20.27 -38.78
C ASP A 40 -15.95 -21.33 -39.70
N ARG A 41 -15.20 -22.41 -39.97
CA ARG A 41 -15.67 -23.51 -40.81
C ARG A 41 -16.60 -24.48 -40.08
N TYR A 42 -16.44 -24.64 -38.77
CA TYR A 42 -17.19 -25.60 -37.96
C TYR A 42 -17.63 -25.00 -36.61
N PRO A 43 -18.52 -23.98 -36.62
CA PRO A 43 -18.79 -23.15 -35.44
C PRO A 43 -19.42 -23.91 -34.26
N ARG A 44 -20.17 -24.98 -34.52
CA ARG A 44 -20.82 -25.78 -33.45
C ARG A 44 -20.03 -27.03 -33.05
N ASN A 45 -18.78 -27.17 -33.49
CA ASN A 45 -17.99 -28.35 -33.18
C ASN A 45 -17.52 -28.34 -31.71
N GLY A 46 -18.18 -29.13 -30.87
CA GLY A 46 -17.87 -29.20 -29.43
C GLY A 46 -16.42 -29.58 -29.08
N ARG A 47 -15.71 -30.30 -29.97
CA ARG A 47 -14.28 -30.64 -29.73
C ARG A 47 -13.36 -29.45 -30.01
N LEU A 48 -13.68 -28.62 -31.01
CA LEU A 48 -12.94 -27.39 -31.29
C LEU A 48 -13.22 -26.34 -30.22
N LEU A 49 -14.48 -26.21 -29.78
CA LEU A 49 -14.85 -25.33 -28.66
C LEU A 49 -14.18 -25.74 -27.34
N HIS A 50 -14.00 -27.05 -27.10
CA HIS A 50 -13.22 -27.53 -25.97
C HIS A 50 -11.74 -27.13 -26.06
N LEU A 51 -11.11 -27.24 -27.24
CA LEU A 51 -9.74 -26.76 -27.46
C LEU A 51 -9.63 -25.24 -27.26
N ALA A 52 -10.64 -24.48 -27.67
CA ALA A 52 -10.68 -23.05 -27.44
C ALA A 52 -10.67 -22.74 -25.94
N GLY A 53 -11.53 -23.41 -25.16
CA GLY A 53 -11.52 -23.30 -23.71
C GLY A 53 -10.17 -23.68 -23.09
N GLU A 54 -9.50 -24.72 -23.59
CA GLU A 54 -8.17 -25.12 -23.14
C GLU A 54 -7.10 -24.08 -23.45
N LEU A 55 -7.08 -23.55 -24.68
CA LEU A 55 -6.16 -22.50 -25.10
C LEU A 55 -6.33 -21.27 -24.21
N VAL A 56 -7.57 -20.81 -24.01
CA VAL A 56 -7.83 -19.66 -23.15
C VAL A 56 -7.38 -19.93 -21.72
N ARG A 57 -7.71 -21.09 -21.14
CA ARG A 57 -7.30 -21.45 -19.78
C ARG A 57 -5.77 -21.39 -19.60
N ARG A 58 -5.02 -21.91 -20.58
CA ARG A 58 -3.56 -22.01 -20.51
C ARG A 58 -2.84 -20.72 -20.93
N ARG A 59 -3.42 -19.90 -21.81
CA ARG A 59 -2.75 -18.80 -22.51
C ARG A 59 -3.50 -17.45 -22.48
N ARG A 60 -4.44 -17.25 -21.56
CA ARG A 60 -5.21 -16.00 -21.39
C ARG A 60 -4.35 -14.72 -21.37
N GLY A 61 -3.23 -14.70 -20.64
CA GLY A 61 -2.37 -13.52 -20.52
C GLY A 61 -1.79 -13.11 -21.88
N PRO A 62 -1.07 -14.02 -22.57
CA PRO A 62 -0.62 -13.80 -23.94
C PRO A 62 -1.74 -13.42 -24.93
N LEU A 63 -2.92 -14.04 -24.83
CA LEU A 63 -4.06 -13.70 -25.70
C LEU A 63 -4.52 -12.25 -25.50
N VAL A 64 -4.61 -11.78 -24.26
CA VAL A 64 -4.96 -10.38 -23.96
C VAL A 64 -3.87 -9.43 -24.42
N ALA A 65 -2.59 -9.76 -24.18
CA ALA A 65 -1.45 -8.94 -24.61
C ALA A 65 -1.36 -8.78 -26.13
N LEU A 66 -1.76 -9.81 -26.89
CA LEU A 66 -1.84 -9.79 -28.36
C LEU A 66 -3.12 -9.10 -28.88
N GLY A 67 -3.92 -8.46 -28.02
CA GLY A 67 -5.18 -7.81 -28.41
C GLY A 67 -6.32 -8.77 -28.77
N ARG A 68 -6.16 -10.08 -28.52
CA ARG A 68 -7.15 -11.12 -28.87
C ARG A 68 -8.12 -11.45 -27.73
N GLY A 69 -8.25 -10.57 -26.73
CA GLY A 69 -9.13 -10.77 -25.57
C GLY A 69 -10.61 -10.97 -25.95
N GLN A 70 -11.14 -10.10 -26.82
CA GLN A 70 -12.53 -10.21 -27.30
C GLN A 70 -12.78 -11.49 -28.11
N GLN A 71 -11.79 -11.91 -28.89
CA GLN A 71 -11.87 -13.16 -29.65
C GLN A 71 -11.93 -14.38 -28.72
N ALA A 72 -11.06 -14.40 -27.70
CA ALA A 72 -11.07 -15.43 -26.66
C ALA A 72 -12.39 -15.47 -25.88
N GLN A 73 -13.00 -14.30 -25.63
CA GLN A 73 -14.32 -14.18 -25.02
C GLN A 73 -15.39 -14.84 -25.90
N ALA A 74 -15.45 -14.48 -27.19
CA ALA A 74 -16.43 -15.03 -28.12
C ALA A 74 -16.37 -16.57 -28.19
N TRP A 75 -15.16 -17.14 -28.22
CA TRP A 75 -14.98 -18.59 -28.17
C TRP A 75 -15.53 -19.21 -26.90
N LEU A 76 -15.27 -18.61 -25.73
CA LEU A 76 -15.75 -19.10 -24.46
C LEU A 76 -17.26 -18.98 -24.31
N GLU A 77 -17.86 -17.88 -24.76
CA GLU A 77 -19.31 -17.71 -24.76
C GLU A 77 -19.99 -18.76 -25.65
N GLN A 78 -19.42 -19.02 -26.82
CA GLN A 78 -19.92 -20.07 -27.70
C GLN A 78 -19.77 -21.47 -27.09
N ALA A 79 -18.63 -21.76 -26.45
CA ALA A 79 -18.41 -23.02 -25.75
C ALA A 79 -19.39 -23.18 -24.56
N LEU A 80 -19.64 -22.11 -23.81
CA LEU A 80 -20.58 -22.09 -22.69
C LEU A 80 -22.04 -22.14 -23.15
N ARG A 81 -22.40 -21.66 -24.34
CA ARG A 81 -23.75 -21.91 -24.92
C ARG A 81 -23.98 -23.41 -25.12
N CYS A 82 -22.97 -24.13 -25.60
CA CYS A 82 -23.06 -25.58 -25.78
C CYS A 82 -22.99 -26.36 -24.47
N ARG A 83 -22.24 -25.85 -23.47
CA ARG A 83 -22.06 -26.50 -22.16
C ARG A 83 -22.13 -25.47 -21.02
N PRO A 84 -23.34 -25.02 -20.63
CA PRO A 84 -23.52 -23.88 -19.71
C PRO A 84 -22.97 -24.06 -18.30
N ALA A 85 -22.82 -25.32 -17.87
CA ALA A 85 -22.40 -25.71 -16.53
C ALA A 85 -21.02 -26.40 -16.49
N ASP A 86 -20.23 -26.37 -17.58
CA ASP A 86 -18.89 -26.98 -17.61
C ASP A 86 -17.93 -26.19 -16.69
N PRO A 87 -17.43 -26.79 -15.59
CA PRO A 87 -16.58 -26.08 -14.64
C PRO A 87 -15.25 -25.62 -15.24
N ALA A 88 -14.70 -26.32 -16.23
CA ALA A 88 -13.43 -25.94 -16.85
C ALA A 88 -13.60 -24.69 -17.73
N LEU A 89 -14.71 -24.60 -18.46
CA LEU A 89 -15.05 -23.42 -19.26
C LEU A 89 -15.39 -22.21 -18.38
N LEU A 90 -16.11 -22.42 -17.27
CA LEU A 90 -16.42 -21.36 -16.32
C LEU A 90 -15.16 -20.80 -15.62
N ARG A 91 -14.18 -21.66 -15.29
CA ARG A 91 -12.86 -21.20 -14.80
C ARG A 91 -12.11 -20.40 -15.84
N ALA A 92 -12.03 -20.91 -17.07
CA ALA A 92 -11.37 -20.22 -18.18
C ALA A 92 -12.00 -18.83 -18.44
N ALA A 93 -13.34 -18.73 -18.39
CA ALA A 93 -14.05 -17.47 -18.51
C ALA A 93 -13.74 -16.51 -17.36
N ARG A 94 -13.89 -16.94 -16.11
CA ARG A 94 -13.53 -16.13 -14.94
C ARG A 94 -12.12 -15.55 -15.08
N ASP A 95 -11.16 -16.40 -15.43
CA ASP A 95 -9.74 -16.02 -15.49
C ASP A 95 -9.44 -15.09 -16.67
N LEU A 96 -10.11 -15.26 -17.82
CA LEU A 96 -9.99 -14.36 -18.97
C LEU A 96 -10.53 -12.96 -18.63
N TRP A 97 -11.74 -12.87 -18.08
CA TRP A 97 -12.35 -11.60 -17.71
C TRP A 97 -11.51 -10.85 -16.67
N ARG A 98 -10.93 -11.57 -15.71
CA ARG A 98 -9.95 -11.00 -14.77
C ARG A 98 -8.71 -10.45 -15.49
N ALA A 99 -8.18 -11.17 -16.49
CA ALA A 99 -7.03 -10.71 -17.26
C ALA A 99 -7.34 -9.49 -18.15
N MET A 100 -8.60 -9.34 -18.58
CA MET A 100 -9.10 -8.17 -19.31
C MET A 100 -9.45 -6.99 -18.39
N GLY A 101 -9.34 -7.14 -17.07
CA GLY A 101 -9.66 -6.08 -16.10
C GLY A 101 -11.14 -5.98 -15.71
N ASP A 102 -12.03 -6.82 -16.25
CA ASP A 102 -13.44 -6.85 -15.88
C ASP A 102 -13.69 -7.76 -14.67
N GLY A 103 -13.54 -7.18 -13.48
CA GLY A 103 -13.76 -7.87 -12.21
C GLY A 103 -15.21 -8.31 -11.98
N GLU A 104 -16.19 -7.59 -12.52
CA GLU A 104 -17.61 -7.93 -12.34
C GLU A 104 -18.00 -9.15 -13.17
N ALA A 105 -17.60 -9.19 -14.44
CA ALA A 105 -17.79 -10.36 -15.29
C ALA A 105 -17.08 -11.58 -14.70
N ALA A 106 -15.83 -11.42 -14.25
CA ALA A 106 -15.10 -12.49 -13.58
C ALA A 106 -15.87 -13.02 -12.35
N LEU A 107 -16.43 -12.13 -11.53
CA LEU A 107 -17.24 -12.50 -10.37
C LEU A 107 -18.51 -13.26 -10.77
N ARG A 108 -19.23 -12.82 -11.82
CA ARG A 108 -20.42 -13.52 -12.33
C ARG A 108 -20.09 -14.96 -12.74
N PHE A 109 -18.98 -15.19 -13.46
CA PHE A 109 -18.55 -16.53 -13.83
C PHE A 109 -18.08 -17.36 -12.62
N GLY A 110 -17.40 -16.74 -11.65
CA GLY A 110 -17.05 -17.41 -10.39
C GLY A 110 -18.28 -17.85 -9.58
N GLN A 111 -19.35 -17.06 -9.55
CA GLN A 111 -20.61 -17.43 -8.90
C GLN A 111 -21.33 -18.56 -9.63
N ARG A 112 -21.33 -18.56 -10.97
CA ARG A 112 -21.84 -19.68 -11.77
C ARG A 112 -21.07 -20.96 -11.48
N LEU A 113 -19.73 -20.90 -11.45
CA LEU A 113 -18.87 -22.03 -11.14
C LEU A 113 -19.21 -22.65 -9.77
N ALA A 114 -19.51 -21.82 -8.77
CA ALA A 114 -19.89 -22.29 -7.43
C ALA A 114 -21.19 -23.09 -7.38
N ARG A 115 -22.06 -22.98 -8.40
CA ARG A 115 -23.31 -23.76 -8.52
C ARG A 115 -23.12 -25.10 -9.23
N CYS A 116 -21.99 -25.30 -9.92
CA CYS A 116 -21.77 -26.45 -10.81
C CYS A 116 -21.12 -27.67 -10.14
N GLY A 117 -20.80 -27.61 -8.83
CA GLY A 117 -20.26 -28.75 -8.09
C GLY A 117 -19.18 -28.40 -7.06
N PRO A 118 -18.43 -29.39 -6.57
CA PRO A 118 -17.42 -29.19 -5.54
C PRO A 118 -16.28 -28.30 -6.04
N LEU A 119 -16.07 -27.17 -5.37
CA LEU A 119 -14.95 -26.26 -5.64
C LEU A 119 -13.66 -26.79 -5.02
N THR A 120 -12.53 -26.52 -5.67
CA THR A 120 -11.20 -26.77 -5.10
C THR A 120 -10.82 -25.64 -4.13
N ALA A 121 -9.74 -25.83 -3.35
CA ALA A 121 -9.20 -24.77 -2.51
C ALA A 121 -8.87 -23.52 -3.34
N HIS A 122 -8.20 -23.72 -4.48
CA HIS A 122 -7.91 -22.67 -5.46
C HIS A 122 -9.20 -21.97 -5.97
N ASP A 123 -10.25 -22.75 -6.26
CA ASP A 123 -11.66 -22.35 -6.35
C ASP A 123 -12.07 -21.19 -5.45
N LEU A 124 -12.08 -21.54 -4.19
CA LEU A 124 -12.62 -20.69 -3.16
C LEU A 124 -11.71 -19.48 -2.93
N CYS A 125 -10.38 -19.66 -3.02
CA CYS A 125 -9.42 -18.57 -2.94
C CYS A 125 -9.64 -17.53 -4.05
N GLN A 126 -9.75 -17.97 -5.31
CA GLN A 126 -10.02 -17.08 -6.44
C GLN A 126 -11.33 -16.31 -6.27
N GLN A 127 -12.36 -16.95 -5.73
CA GLN A 127 -13.63 -16.28 -5.45
C GLN A 127 -13.51 -15.23 -4.34
N VAL A 128 -12.76 -15.52 -3.28
CA VAL A 128 -12.46 -14.55 -2.21
C VAL A 128 -11.70 -13.34 -2.76
N GLU A 129 -10.67 -13.56 -3.58
CA GLU A 129 -9.90 -12.49 -4.23
C GLU A 129 -10.78 -11.58 -5.10
N LEU A 130 -11.70 -12.15 -5.88
CA LEU A 130 -12.64 -11.35 -6.69
C LEU A 130 -13.55 -10.48 -5.83
N TRP A 131 -14.02 -10.98 -4.67
CA TRP A 131 -14.78 -10.15 -3.73
C TRP A 131 -13.94 -9.03 -3.11
N LEU A 132 -12.66 -9.26 -2.87
CA LEU A 132 -11.74 -8.21 -2.39
C LEU A 132 -11.51 -7.15 -3.46
N LEU A 133 -11.24 -7.56 -4.71
CA LEU A 133 -11.07 -6.64 -5.85
C LEU A 133 -12.34 -5.82 -6.11
N ALA A 134 -13.51 -6.41 -5.93
CA ALA A 134 -14.80 -5.73 -6.04
C ALA A 134 -15.14 -4.84 -4.82
N GLY A 135 -14.22 -4.63 -3.88
CA GLY A 135 -14.42 -3.78 -2.70
C GLY A 135 -15.45 -4.32 -1.70
N LYS A 136 -15.70 -5.64 -1.68
CA LYS A 136 -16.74 -6.29 -0.84
C LYS A 136 -16.12 -7.22 0.23
N PRO A 137 -15.38 -6.67 1.22
CA PRO A 137 -14.61 -7.46 2.19
C PRO A 137 -15.45 -8.34 3.12
N ARG A 138 -16.73 -7.97 3.39
CA ARG A 138 -17.64 -8.82 4.18
C ARG A 138 -17.99 -10.12 3.44
N ARG A 139 -18.25 -10.03 2.13
CA ARG A 139 -18.51 -11.20 1.27
C ARG A 139 -17.25 -12.06 1.16
N ALA A 140 -16.09 -11.42 0.97
CA ALA A 140 -14.80 -12.11 0.96
C ALA A 140 -14.58 -12.92 2.24
N GLN A 141 -14.84 -12.33 3.42
CA GLN A 141 -14.68 -13.05 4.69
C GLN A 141 -15.67 -14.21 4.86
N TRP A 142 -16.93 -14.02 4.46
CA TRP A 142 -17.92 -15.10 4.52
C TRP A 142 -17.50 -16.28 3.62
N CYS A 143 -17.06 -15.99 2.39
CA CYS A 143 -16.51 -16.99 1.48
C CYS A 143 -15.25 -17.66 2.07
N MET A 144 -14.36 -16.87 2.70
CA MET A 144 -13.14 -17.36 3.35
C MET A 144 -13.47 -18.32 4.49
N ALA A 145 -14.50 -18.05 5.30
CA ALA A 145 -14.95 -18.96 6.34
C ALA A 145 -15.43 -20.31 5.76
N GLY A 146 -16.12 -20.28 4.61
CA GLY A 146 -16.50 -21.49 3.87
C GLY A 146 -15.28 -22.27 3.36
N ALA A 147 -14.27 -21.58 2.82
CA ALA A 147 -13.03 -22.19 2.36
C ALA A 147 -12.25 -22.85 3.49
N LEU A 148 -12.14 -22.18 4.65
CA LEU A 148 -11.48 -22.72 5.84
C LEU A 148 -12.19 -23.94 6.41
N ARG A 149 -13.53 -24.00 6.38
CA ARG A 149 -14.27 -25.20 6.80
C ARG A 149 -13.97 -26.41 5.92
N ARG A 150 -13.81 -26.20 4.61
CA ARG A 150 -13.60 -27.27 3.63
C ARG A 150 -12.13 -27.68 3.50
N PHE A 151 -11.22 -26.73 3.67
CA PHE A 151 -9.78 -26.90 3.48
C PHE A 151 -8.99 -26.26 4.63
N PRO A 152 -9.16 -26.74 5.88
CA PRO A 152 -8.63 -26.07 7.08
C PRO A 152 -7.09 -26.03 7.17
N ALA A 153 -6.40 -26.90 6.42
CA ALA A 153 -4.94 -26.98 6.42
C ALA A 153 -4.31 -26.60 5.07
N ASP A 154 -5.11 -26.16 4.10
CA ASP A 154 -4.58 -25.80 2.78
C ASP A 154 -3.77 -24.49 2.85
N LYS A 155 -2.59 -24.51 2.22
CA LYS A 155 -1.62 -23.40 2.29
C LYS A 155 -2.13 -22.11 1.66
N GLU A 156 -2.85 -22.20 0.54
CA GLU A 156 -3.38 -21.05 -0.17
C GLU A 156 -4.52 -20.44 0.65
N VAL A 157 -5.39 -21.31 1.18
CA VAL A 157 -6.52 -20.92 2.04
C VAL A 157 -6.02 -20.24 3.32
N LEU A 158 -5.03 -20.80 4.01
CA LEU A 158 -4.48 -20.20 5.23
C LEU A 158 -3.76 -18.87 4.97
N THR A 159 -3.03 -18.79 3.86
CA THR A 159 -2.38 -17.54 3.44
C THR A 159 -3.40 -16.44 3.20
N LEU A 160 -4.44 -16.75 2.43
CA LEU A 160 -5.48 -15.78 2.06
C LEU A 160 -6.37 -15.42 3.26
N ALA A 161 -6.63 -16.37 4.18
CA ALA A 161 -7.32 -16.09 5.44
C ALA A 161 -6.57 -15.05 6.29
N SER A 162 -5.24 -15.17 6.36
CA SER A 162 -4.39 -14.17 7.01
C SER A 162 -4.52 -12.80 6.32
N ASP A 163 -4.48 -12.73 4.98
CA ASP A 163 -4.65 -11.48 4.24
C ASP A 163 -6.03 -10.84 4.46
N VAL A 164 -7.11 -11.62 4.39
CA VAL A 164 -8.47 -11.14 4.67
C VAL A 164 -8.56 -10.60 6.10
N CYS A 165 -7.95 -11.27 7.09
CA CYS A 165 -7.92 -10.77 8.46
C CYS A 165 -7.14 -9.46 8.57
N ARG A 166 -6.00 -9.32 7.88
CA ARG A 166 -5.20 -8.07 7.86
C ARG A 166 -5.98 -6.90 7.30
N LEU A 167 -6.62 -7.09 6.14
CA LEU A 167 -7.44 -6.06 5.49
C LEU A 167 -8.61 -5.60 6.39
N ARG A 168 -9.03 -6.46 7.32
CA ARG A 168 -10.06 -6.16 8.32
C ARG A 168 -9.52 -5.69 9.67
N GLY A 169 -8.21 -5.46 9.81
CA GLY A 169 -7.59 -5.10 11.09
C GLY A 169 -7.58 -6.22 12.16
N GLN A 170 -8.00 -7.44 11.81
CA GLN A 170 -8.10 -8.59 12.74
C GLN A 170 -6.73 -9.25 12.97
N ARG A 171 -5.78 -8.50 13.53
CA ARG A 171 -4.36 -8.90 13.67
C ARG A 171 -4.16 -10.20 14.43
N ARG A 172 -4.88 -10.41 15.55
CA ARG A 172 -4.80 -11.67 16.32
C ARG A 172 -5.22 -12.90 15.52
N ARG A 173 -6.26 -12.77 14.68
CA ARG A 173 -6.70 -13.87 13.79
C ARG A 173 -5.73 -14.07 12.63
N SER A 174 -5.18 -12.99 12.07
CA SER A 174 -4.11 -13.07 11.08
C SER A 174 -2.91 -13.84 11.64
N LEU A 175 -2.47 -13.50 12.86
CA LEU A 175 -1.38 -14.19 13.55
C LEU A 175 -1.70 -15.68 13.78
N ALA A 176 -2.93 -16.00 14.18
CA ALA A 176 -3.34 -17.40 14.37
C ALA A 176 -3.22 -18.20 13.07
N TYR A 177 -3.68 -17.66 11.94
CA TYR A 177 -3.52 -18.30 10.63
C TYR A 177 -2.06 -18.37 10.18
N ALA A 178 -1.26 -17.34 10.46
CA ALA A 178 0.17 -17.35 10.14
C ALA A 178 0.94 -18.42 10.94
N ARG A 179 0.62 -18.58 12.24
CA ARG A 179 1.15 -19.66 13.09
C ARG A 179 0.71 -21.02 12.59
N LEU A 180 -0.56 -21.18 12.21
CA LEU A 180 -1.06 -22.43 11.64
C LEU A 180 -0.35 -22.75 10.30
N LEU A 181 -0.10 -21.75 9.46
CA LEU A 181 0.67 -21.91 8.23
C LEU A 181 2.12 -22.35 8.51
N ALA A 182 2.78 -21.74 9.49
CA ALA A 182 4.14 -22.13 9.92
C ALA A 182 4.19 -23.55 10.49
N GLN A 183 3.17 -23.96 11.24
CA GLN A 183 3.06 -25.32 11.78
C GLN A 183 2.86 -26.36 10.68
N ARG A 184 2.02 -26.07 9.68
CA ARG A 184 1.72 -26.99 8.57
C ARG A 184 2.80 -27.03 7.50
N GLN A 185 3.57 -25.95 7.39
CA GLN A 185 4.67 -25.82 6.44
C GLN A 185 5.94 -25.38 7.17
N PRO A 186 6.52 -26.25 8.01
CA PRO A 186 7.65 -25.88 8.88
C PRO A 186 8.91 -25.52 8.09
N LEU A 187 9.04 -26.01 6.86
CA LEU A 187 10.13 -25.70 5.93
C LEU A 187 9.80 -24.53 4.98
N SER A 188 8.67 -23.83 5.20
CA SER A 188 8.30 -22.65 4.43
C SER A 188 8.42 -21.39 5.26
N TRP A 189 9.17 -20.41 4.74
CA TRP A 189 9.34 -19.10 5.37
C TRP A 189 8.02 -18.33 5.55
N ARG A 190 7.02 -18.58 4.69
CA ARG A 190 5.83 -17.72 4.53
C ARG A 190 5.02 -17.56 5.82
N GLY A 191 4.86 -18.63 6.60
CA GLY A 191 4.13 -18.60 7.87
C GLY A 191 4.88 -17.82 8.96
N TYR A 192 6.19 -18.05 9.07
CA TYR A 192 7.05 -17.38 10.06
C TYR A 192 7.18 -15.88 9.78
N ALA A 193 7.46 -15.48 8.54
CA ALA A 193 7.55 -14.07 8.16
C ALA A 193 6.23 -13.34 8.46
N ARG A 194 5.12 -13.92 8.02
CA ARG A 194 3.79 -13.35 8.27
C ARG A 194 3.53 -13.26 9.78
N GLY A 195 3.81 -14.30 10.53
CA GLY A 195 3.59 -14.31 11.98
C GLY A 195 4.45 -13.28 12.70
N ALA A 196 5.70 -13.10 12.29
CA ALA A 196 6.61 -12.10 12.84
C ALA A 196 6.13 -10.69 12.51
N GLU A 197 5.69 -10.42 11.28
CA GLU A 197 5.03 -9.17 10.92
C GLU A 197 3.82 -8.91 11.83
N GLU A 198 2.89 -9.87 11.99
CA GLU A 198 1.73 -9.68 12.87
C GLU A 198 2.10 -9.49 14.35
N LEU A 199 3.13 -10.19 14.84
CA LEU A 199 3.62 -10.03 16.21
C LEU A 199 4.26 -8.66 16.43
N LEU A 200 5.02 -8.17 15.46
CA LEU A 200 5.52 -6.79 15.45
C LEU A 200 4.35 -5.81 15.47
N LEU A 201 3.32 -6.02 14.64
CA LEU A 201 2.09 -5.22 14.60
C LEU A 201 1.22 -5.34 15.86
N LEU A 202 1.43 -6.37 16.69
CA LEU A 202 0.76 -6.60 17.98
C LEU A 202 1.62 -6.20 19.19
N ALA A 203 2.74 -5.51 18.97
CA ALA A 203 3.67 -5.05 20.02
C ALA A 203 4.33 -6.19 20.80
N ARG A 204 4.54 -7.34 20.15
CA ARG A 204 5.16 -8.54 20.73
C ARG A 204 6.49 -8.86 20.03
N PRO A 205 7.48 -7.94 20.08
CA PRO A 205 8.73 -8.08 19.35
C PRO A 205 9.59 -9.26 19.84
N ALA A 206 9.53 -9.59 21.14
CA ALA A 206 10.25 -10.75 21.68
C ALA A 206 9.74 -12.06 21.06
N GLU A 207 8.42 -12.23 20.97
CA GLU A 207 7.82 -13.39 20.30
C GLU A 207 8.05 -13.39 18.80
N ALA A 208 8.07 -12.21 18.16
CA ALA A 208 8.42 -12.09 16.75
C ALA A 208 9.86 -12.58 16.52
N ARG A 209 10.81 -12.18 17.37
CA ARG A 209 12.19 -12.69 17.33
C ARG A 209 12.25 -14.19 17.55
N GLN A 210 11.57 -14.72 18.56
CA GLN A 210 11.54 -16.16 18.81
C GLN A 210 10.98 -16.93 17.61
N LEU A 211 9.94 -16.41 16.95
CA LEU A 211 9.35 -17.05 15.78
C LEU A 211 10.31 -17.05 14.58
N ILE A 212 11.11 -15.99 14.41
CA ILE A 212 12.15 -15.91 13.38
C ILE A 212 13.29 -16.89 13.67
N GLU A 213 13.78 -16.97 14.92
CA GLU A 213 14.81 -17.94 15.29
C GLU A 213 14.33 -19.39 15.13
N GLN A 214 13.10 -19.68 15.55
CA GLN A 214 12.47 -20.98 15.30
C GLN A 214 12.45 -21.35 13.81
N ALA A 215 12.20 -20.36 12.94
CA ALA A 215 12.22 -20.55 11.51
C ALA A 215 13.63 -20.91 11.01
N ARG A 216 14.66 -20.19 11.50
CA ARG A 216 16.07 -20.43 11.15
C ARG A 216 16.53 -21.83 11.56
N GLU A 217 16.27 -22.23 12.80
CA GLU A 217 16.58 -23.56 13.33
C GLU A 217 15.95 -24.67 12.48
N ARG A 218 14.66 -24.52 12.15
CA ARG A 218 13.90 -25.56 11.44
C ARG A 218 14.27 -25.71 9.97
N MET A 219 14.68 -24.63 9.32
CA MET A 219 14.98 -24.66 7.89
C MET A 219 16.42 -25.07 7.59
N ALA A 220 17.38 -24.91 8.52
CA ALA A 220 18.78 -25.34 8.37
C ALA A 220 19.41 -25.04 6.98
N LEU A 221 18.96 -23.97 6.32
CA LEU A 221 19.41 -23.57 5.00
C LEU A 221 20.60 -22.61 5.14
N PRO A 222 21.59 -22.66 4.23
CA PRO A 222 22.63 -21.64 4.16
C PRO A 222 21.98 -20.26 4.09
N GLU A 223 22.51 -19.29 4.83
CA GLU A 223 21.94 -17.95 5.01
C GLU A 223 21.51 -17.29 3.68
N LEU A 224 22.26 -17.55 2.61
CA LEU A 224 21.99 -17.07 1.26
C LEU A 224 20.70 -17.65 0.63
N ALA A 225 20.35 -18.91 0.91
CA ALA A 225 19.15 -19.57 0.40
C ALA A 225 17.89 -19.10 1.15
N VAL A 226 18.01 -18.81 2.45
CA VAL A 226 16.94 -18.18 3.25
C VAL A 226 16.67 -16.76 2.75
N ARG A 227 17.73 -15.95 2.52
CA ARG A 227 17.59 -14.59 1.95
C ARG A 227 16.97 -14.59 0.55
N ARG A 228 17.32 -15.54 -0.31
CA ARG A 228 16.73 -15.70 -1.65
C ARG A 228 15.27 -16.20 -1.61
N ALA A 229 14.93 -17.11 -0.71
CA ALA A 229 13.58 -17.65 -0.57
C ALA A 229 12.60 -16.71 0.16
N ALA A 230 13.10 -15.86 1.06
CA ALA A 230 12.31 -14.93 1.85
C ALA A 230 11.99 -13.60 1.14
N GLY A 231 12.73 -13.27 0.07
CA GLY A 231 12.73 -11.91 -0.48
C GLY A 231 13.06 -10.85 0.59
N MET A 232 12.90 -9.56 0.26
CA MET A 232 13.18 -8.39 1.13
C MET A 232 12.63 -8.44 2.57
N ARG A 233 11.79 -9.41 2.96
CA ARG A 233 11.11 -9.48 4.25
C ARG A 233 11.99 -9.93 5.42
N LEU A 234 13.05 -10.72 5.18
CA LEU A 234 13.97 -11.15 6.25
C LEU A 234 14.77 -9.95 6.78
N ASP A 235 15.47 -9.22 5.89
CA ASP A 235 16.27 -8.05 6.23
C ASP A 235 15.44 -6.95 6.88
N VAL A 236 14.16 -6.85 6.49
CA VAL A 236 13.22 -5.90 7.08
C VAL A 236 12.86 -6.36 8.50
N CYS A 237 12.46 -7.62 8.70
CA CYS A 237 12.14 -8.16 10.04
C CYS A 237 13.37 -8.16 10.98
N GLU A 238 14.55 -8.53 10.51
CA GLU A 238 15.79 -8.50 11.29
C GLU A 238 16.19 -7.07 11.65
N ARG A 239 16.06 -6.09 10.74
CA ARG A 239 16.22 -4.66 11.07
C ARG A 239 15.16 -4.16 12.07
N TYR A 240 13.94 -4.70 12.02
CA TYR A 240 12.89 -4.40 12.99
C TYR A 240 13.16 -5.00 14.38
N LEU A 241 13.78 -6.19 14.45
CA LEU A 241 13.98 -6.96 15.68
C LEU A 241 15.35 -6.74 16.36
N SER A 242 16.37 -6.33 15.63
CA SER A 242 17.72 -6.05 16.16
C SER A 242 17.86 -4.64 16.76
N ASN A 243 16.86 -3.77 16.57
CA ASN A 243 16.98 -2.37 16.90
C ASN A 243 15.84 -1.92 17.83
N THR A 244 16.14 -1.75 19.12
CA THR A 244 15.21 -1.19 20.13
C THR A 244 14.61 0.15 19.70
N ARG A 245 15.30 0.91 18.83
CA ARG A 245 14.82 2.17 18.24
C ARG A 245 13.61 1.95 17.34
N THR A 246 13.56 0.83 16.62
CA THR A 246 12.46 0.49 15.71
C THR A 246 11.24 -0.02 16.49
N THR A 247 11.44 -0.67 17.64
CA THR A 247 10.35 -1.10 18.52
C THR A 247 9.52 0.06 19.05
N ARG A 248 10.17 1.17 19.48
CA ARG A 248 9.47 2.37 19.96
C ARG A 248 8.64 3.06 18.87
N LEU A 249 9.19 3.14 17.65
CA LEU A 249 8.45 3.66 16.48
C LEU A 249 7.23 2.78 16.14
N ILE A 250 7.35 1.47 16.25
CA ILE A 250 6.24 0.54 16.06
C ILE A 250 5.15 0.75 17.13
N GLN A 251 5.52 0.90 18.40
CA GLN A 251 4.57 1.17 19.49
C GLN A 251 3.81 2.48 19.25
N ALA A 252 4.53 3.54 18.88
CA ALA A 252 3.96 4.82 18.51
C ALA A 252 2.99 4.71 17.32
N TRP A 253 3.39 3.99 16.27
CA TRP A 253 2.57 3.73 15.10
C TRP A 253 1.30 2.91 15.41
N GLN A 254 1.41 1.87 16.24
CA GLN A 254 0.25 1.07 16.66
C GLN A 254 -0.77 1.89 17.42
N ALA A 255 -0.32 2.77 18.31
CA ALA A 255 -1.20 3.69 18.99
C ALA A 255 -1.95 4.56 17.97
N CYS A 256 -1.30 5.07 16.92
CA CYS A 256 -2.00 5.76 15.83
C CYS A 256 -3.02 4.87 15.09
N GLN A 257 -2.77 3.57 14.94
CA GLN A 257 -3.70 2.66 14.24
C GLN A 257 -4.91 2.24 15.08
N VAL A 258 -4.70 1.91 16.36
CA VAL A 258 -5.77 1.46 17.28
C VAL A 258 -6.89 2.50 17.36
N TRP A 259 -6.53 3.78 17.26
CA TRP A 259 -7.47 4.89 17.32
C TRP A 259 -8.07 5.25 15.94
N HIS A 260 -7.48 4.80 14.83
CA HIS A 260 -7.98 5.09 13.48
C HIS A 260 -9.01 4.07 12.97
N ASP A 261 -9.07 2.86 13.53
CA ASP A 261 -9.99 1.83 13.02
C ASP A 261 -11.44 2.37 12.97
N PRO A 262 -12.03 2.54 11.77
CA PRO A 262 -13.41 3.04 11.64
C PRO A 262 -14.44 2.10 12.30
N PHE A 263 -14.05 0.89 12.67
CA PHE A 263 -14.83 -0.03 13.49
C PHE A 263 -14.58 0.13 15.01
N ALA A 264 -13.42 0.63 15.46
CA ALA A 264 -13.15 0.91 16.87
C ALA A 264 -13.91 2.15 17.37
N CYS A 265 -14.22 3.11 16.49
CA CYS A 265 -15.07 4.27 16.79
C CYS A 265 -16.52 3.91 17.16
N ARG A 266 -16.93 2.64 17.02
CA ARG A 266 -18.25 2.12 17.44
C ARG A 266 -18.20 1.14 18.62
N MET A 267 -17.03 0.91 19.22
CA MET A 267 -16.92 0.07 20.42
C MET A 267 -17.08 0.92 21.69
N PRO A 268 -17.80 0.43 22.71
CA PRO A 268 -17.83 1.05 24.04
C PRO A 268 -16.41 1.34 24.56
N LEU A 269 -16.23 2.46 25.27
CA LEU A 269 -14.95 2.92 25.82
C LEU A 269 -14.16 1.82 26.54
N ALA A 270 -14.86 0.86 27.17
CA ALA A 270 -14.32 -0.26 27.92
C ALA A 270 -13.58 -1.34 27.09
N MET A 271 -13.67 -1.32 25.75
CA MET A 271 -13.02 -2.31 24.87
C MET A 271 -11.82 -1.76 24.08
N ARG A 272 -11.38 -0.52 24.35
CA ARG A 272 -10.09 0.00 23.85
C ARG A 272 -8.95 -0.80 24.48
N VAL A 273 -7.80 -0.90 23.79
CA VAL A 273 -6.61 -1.59 24.30
C VAL A 273 -6.39 -1.19 25.77
N PRO A 274 -6.34 -2.14 26.72
CA PRO A 274 -6.10 -1.81 28.12
C PRO A 274 -4.75 -1.08 28.22
N GLY A 275 -4.75 0.16 28.70
CA GLY A 275 -3.52 0.87 29.08
C GLY A 275 -3.20 2.19 28.37
N VAL A 276 -4.01 2.70 27.43
CA VAL A 276 -3.83 4.08 26.91
C VAL A 276 -4.93 4.99 27.49
N PRO A 277 -4.65 5.75 28.56
CA PRO A 277 -5.62 6.67 29.13
C PRO A 277 -6.00 7.76 28.13
N ALA A 278 -7.30 8.02 27.98
CA ALA A 278 -7.77 9.23 27.32
C ALA A 278 -7.43 10.41 28.22
N ILE A 279 -6.72 11.40 27.68
CA ILE A 279 -6.33 12.60 28.45
C ILE A 279 -7.30 13.73 28.08
N SER A 280 -7.80 14.45 29.08
CA SER A 280 -8.50 15.72 28.85
C SER A 280 -7.55 16.69 28.17
N LEU A 281 -7.96 17.31 27.05
CA LEU A 281 -7.10 18.25 26.35
C LEU A 281 -6.60 19.32 27.35
N PRO A 282 -5.29 19.62 27.38
CA PRO A 282 -4.79 20.72 28.18
C PRO A 282 -5.47 22.03 27.74
N PRO A 283 -5.58 23.04 28.62
CA PRO A 283 -6.04 24.35 28.22
C PRO A 283 -5.18 24.87 27.04
N PRO A 284 -5.77 25.61 26.09
CA PRO A 284 -5.06 26.08 24.91
C PRO A 284 -3.85 26.89 25.36
N ALA A 285 -2.65 26.49 24.90
CA ALA A 285 -1.46 27.29 25.11
C ALA A 285 -1.64 28.64 24.38
N SER A 286 -1.29 29.76 25.02
CA SER A 286 -1.29 31.09 24.41
C SER A 286 -0.12 31.24 23.43
N GLN A 287 -0.09 30.40 22.40
CA GLN A 287 0.98 30.36 21.40
C GLN A 287 0.50 30.97 20.09
N ALA A 288 1.43 31.58 19.36
CA ALA A 288 1.20 32.08 18.02
C ALA A 288 0.58 30.98 17.14
N CYS A 289 -0.39 31.35 16.31
CA CYS A 289 -0.96 30.44 15.33
C CYS A 289 0.12 30.09 14.30
N PRO A 290 0.35 28.80 14.01
CA PRO A 290 1.32 28.40 13.01
C PRO A 290 0.85 28.85 11.63
N GLN A 291 1.74 29.41 10.81
CA GLN A 291 1.43 29.79 9.43
C GLN A 291 1.40 28.53 8.55
N PRO A 292 0.28 28.22 7.86
CA PRO A 292 0.29 27.19 6.82
C PRO A 292 1.14 27.63 5.63
N ILE A 293 2.04 26.76 5.16
CA ILE A 293 2.94 27.03 4.05
C ILE A 293 2.98 25.89 3.04
N GLN A 294 3.21 26.24 1.78
CA GLN A 294 3.47 25.33 0.66
C GLN A 294 4.66 25.83 -0.16
N TYR A 295 5.25 24.93 -0.96
CA TYR A 295 6.29 25.27 -1.91
C TYR A 295 5.91 24.80 -3.31
N TRP A 296 6.03 25.68 -4.30
CA TRP A 296 5.80 25.38 -5.70
C TRP A 296 6.65 26.29 -6.61
N SER A 297 7.65 25.72 -7.29
CA SER A 297 8.58 26.48 -8.15
C SER A 297 8.41 26.23 -9.66
N GLN A 298 7.37 25.51 -10.07
CA GLN A 298 7.17 25.07 -11.45
C GLN A 298 6.29 26.04 -12.28
N GLY A 299 6.25 27.32 -11.91
CA GLY A 299 5.34 28.32 -12.49
C GLY A 299 4.01 28.37 -11.75
N GLU A 300 2.94 28.73 -12.45
CA GLU A 300 1.60 28.72 -11.85
C GLU A 300 1.17 27.28 -11.52
N PRO A 301 0.73 26.98 -10.28
CA PRO A 301 0.21 25.66 -9.94
C PRO A 301 -0.98 25.30 -10.85
N PRO A 302 -1.07 24.07 -11.38
CA PRO A 302 -2.23 23.64 -12.14
C PRO A 302 -3.54 23.76 -11.35
N ALA A 303 -4.66 23.93 -12.07
CA ALA A 303 -5.97 24.20 -11.45
C ALA A 303 -6.42 23.13 -10.44
N ASP A 304 -6.06 21.87 -10.65
CA ASP A 304 -6.34 20.78 -9.72
C ASP A 304 -5.50 20.88 -8.44
N VAL A 305 -4.24 21.30 -8.51
CA VAL A 305 -3.39 21.63 -7.35
C VAL A 305 -3.94 22.85 -6.61
N GLN A 306 -4.33 23.91 -7.33
CA GLN A 306 -4.96 25.09 -6.73
C GLN A 306 -6.25 24.73 -5.97
N ALA A 307 -7.06 23.82 -6.52
CA ALA A 307 -8.27 23.34 -5.88
C ALA A 307 -7.98 22.60 -4.55
N LEU A 308 -6.87 21.84 -4.47
CA LEU A 308 -6.45 21.21 -3.22
C LEU A 308 -6.05 22.25 -2.16
N SER A 309 -5.27 23.26 -2.55
CA SER A 309 -4.90 24.37 -1.64
C SER A 309 -6.12 25.15 -1.18
N ALA A 310 -7.09 25.41 -2.07
CA ALA A 310 -8.36 26.04 -1.71
C ALA A 310 -9.17 25.20 -0.71
N ALA A 311 -9.23 23.88 -0.90
CA ALA A 311 -9.92 22.98 0.04
C ALA A 311 -9.27 23.00 1.43
N TRP A 312 -7.93 23.06 1.50
CA TRP A 312 -7.22 23.23 2.76
C TRP A 312 -7.45 24.60 3.40
N ASN A 313 -7.46 25.68 2.62
CA ASN A 313 -7.72 27.03 3.14
C ASN A 313 -9.09 27.11 3.84
N ILE A 314 -10.12 26.44 3.32
CA ILE A 314 -11.42 26.33 4.00
C ILE A 314 -11.27 25.71 5.39
N GLN A 315 -10.48 24.64 5.51
CA GLN A 315 -10.24 23.98 6.80
C GLN A 315 -9.44 24.90 7.76
N PHE A 316 -8.40 25.58 7.25
CA PHE A 316 -7.54 26.46 8.05
C PHE A 316 -8.28 27.70 8.55
N THR A 317 -9.01 28.40 7.67
CA THR A 317 -9.85 29.54 8.08
C THR A 317 -10.89 29.11 9.11
N GLY A 318 -11.51 27.93 8.94
CA GLY A 318 -12.45 27.38 9.93
C GLY A 318 -11.83 27.05 11.29
N LEU A 319 -10.50 26.96 11.37
CA LEU A 319 -9.74 26.76 12.60
C LEU A 319 -9.10 28.07 13.13
N GLY A 320 -9.35 29.21 12.48
CA GLY A 320 -8.76 30.50 12.83
C GLY A 320 -7.28 30.64 12.42
N LEU A 321 -6.83 29.88 11.42
CA LEU A 321 -5.51 30.04 10.82
C LEU A 321 -5.60 30.88 9.53
N ASP A 322 -4.50 31.52 9.19
CA ASP A 322 -4.35 32.20 7.90
C ASP A 322 -4.36 31.21 6.72
N PRO A 323 -4.75 31.65 5.52
CA PRO A 323 -4.59 30.85 4.30
C PRO A 323 -3.14 30.43 4.06
N ILE A 324 -2.96 29.37 3.28
CA ILE A 324 -1.65 28.87 2.87
C ILE A 324 -0.85 29.96 2.18
N GLN A 325 0.35 30.21 2.68
CA GLN A 325 1.37 30.99 2.00
C GLN A 325 2.18 30.06 1.08
N CYS A 326 2.01 30.20 -0.23
CA CYS A 326 2.76 29.42 -1.21
C CYS A 326 4.02 30.18 -1.62
N PHE A 327 5.17 29.51 -1.51
CA PHE A 327 6.46 30.04 -1.90
C PHE A 327 6.90 29.46 -3.25
N ASP A 328 7.33 30.34 -4.13
CA ASP A 328 8.10 29.98 -5.31
C ASP A 328 9.61 29.95 -5.01
N ARG A 329 10.45 29.66 -6.01
CA ARG A 329 11.90 29.60 -5.78
C ARG A 329 12.50 30.96 -5.38
N PRO A 330 12.22 32.08 -6.06
CA PRO A 330 12.73 33.39 -5.66
C PRO A 330 12.33 33.80 -4.24
N SER A 331 11.05 33.69 -3.88
CA SER A 331 10.57 34.06 -2.54
C SER A 331 11.10 33.13 -1.45
N ALA A 332 11.22 31.82 -1.72
CA ALA A 332 11.85 30.88 -0.79
C ALA A 332 13.34 31.18 -0.58
N LEU A 333 14.08 31.50 -1.64
CA LEU A 333 15.49 31.87 -1.54
C LEU A 333 15.68 33.17 -0.77
N ALA A 334 14.88 34.20 -1.06
CA ALA A 334 14.91 35.46 -0.32
C ALA A 334 14.66 35.23 1.18
N TRP A 335 13.64 34.42 1.50
CA TRP A 335 13.32 34.05 2.88
C TRP A 335 14.47 33.29 3.54
N ILE A 336 15.07 32.31 2.86
CA ILE A 336 16.23 31.54 3.38
C ILE A 336 17.41 32.47 3.65
N SER A 337 17.74 33.38 2.73
CA SER A 337 18.87 34.30 2.88
C SER A 337 18.70 35.22 4.09
N GLU A 338 17.47 35.64 4.37
CA GLU A 338 17.15 36.52 5.51
C GLU A 338 17.13 35.77 6.84
N TRP A 339 16.45 34.61 6.89
CA TRP A 339 16.10 33.95 8.16
C TRP A 339 16.87 32.66 8.45
N ALA A 340 17.39 31.99 7.44
CA ALA A 340 18.02 30.67 7.57
C ALA A 340 19.22 30.49 6.62
N PRO A 341 20.23 31.39 6.62
CA PRO A 341 21.28 31.45 5.60
C PRO A 341 22.09 30.15 5.48
N ASP A 342 22.18 29.36 6.56
CA ASP A 342 22.78 28.03 6.56
C ASP A 342 22.11 27.04 5.57
N PHE A 343 20.87 27.29 5.17
CA PHE A 343 20.14 26.50 4.17
C PHE A 343 20.30 26.99 2.74
N GLN A 344 20.96 28.13 2.52
CA GLN A 344 21.10 28.73 1.18
C GLN A 344 21.83 27.77 0.23
N ARG A 345 22.97 27.23 0.65
CA ARG A 345 23.76 26.29 -0.16
C ARG A 345 22.97 25.01 -0.53
N PRO A 346 22.35 24.26 0.41
CA PRO A 346 21.57 23.09 0.01
C PRO A 346 20.37 23.44 -0.87
N PHE A 347 19.76 24.62 -0.71
CA PHE A 347 18.63 25.04 -1.53
C PHE A 347 19.06 25.39 -2.97
N GLU A 348 20.10 26.20 -3.13
CA GLU A 348 20.63 26.60 -4.43
C GLU A 348 21.18 25.42 -5.23
N THR A 349 21.79 24.46 -4.54
CA THR A 349 22.41 23.28 -5.18
C THR A 349 21.44 22.14 -5.44
N ALA A 350 20.21 22.20 -4.92
CA ALA A 350 19.19 21.20 -5.12
C ALA A 350 18.97 20.93 -6.63
N PHE A 351 19.04 19.66 -7.01
CA PHE A 351 18.97 19.26 -8.42
C PHE A 351 17.53 19.05 -8.92
N HIS A 352 16.52 19.23 -8.08
CA HIS A 352 15.12 19.00 -8.40
C HIS A 352 14.19 19.77 -7.44
N VAL A 353 13.02 20.19 -7.94
CA VAL A 353 12.01 20.97 -7.18
C VAL A 353 11.51 20.28 -5.91
N ALA A 354 11.38 18.94 -5.92
CA ALA A 354 11.06 18.17 -4.71
C ALA A 354 12.14 18.29 -3.62
N VAL A 355 13.41 18.38 -4.01
CA VAL A 355 14.53 18.59 -3.08
C VAL A 355 14.53 20.04 -2.59
N GLU A 356 14.21 21.00 -3.45
CA GLU A 356 14.03 22.41 -3.05
C GLU A 356 12.94 22.55 -1.98
N ALA A 357 11.78 21.92 -2.20
CA ALA A 357 10.68 21.87 -1.24
C ALA A 357 11.10 21.23 0.09
N ASP A 358 11.82 20.11 0.04
CA ASP A 358 12.40 19.40 1.19
C ASP A 358 13.36 20.28 2.01
N VAL A 359 14.23 21.05 1.34
CA VAL A 359 15.17 21.96 1.99
C VAL A 359 14.41 23.14 2.61
N PHE A 360 13.55 23.80 1.84
CA PHE A 360 12.83 24.99 2.27
C PHE A 360 11.89 24.71 3.45
N ARG A 361 11.12 23.62 3.41
CA ARG A 361 10.19 23.29 4.50
C ARG A 361 10.90 23.11 5.84
N LEU A 362 12.11 22.54 5.83
CA LEU A 362 12.92 22.37 7.03
C LEU A 362 13.65 23.65 7.44
N ALA A 363 14.05 24.50 6.48
CA ALA A 363 14.55 25.84 6.77
C ALA A 363 13.49 26.66 7.52
N TYR A 364 12.26 26.70 7.01
CA TYR A 364 11.15 27.40 7.63
C TYR A 364 10.83 26.86 9.03
N ALA A 365 10.64 25.55 9.14
CA ALA A 365 10.34 24.87 10.41
C ALA A 365 11.45 25.01 11.48
N SER A 366 12.68 25.38 11.07
CA SER A 366 13.78 25.62 12.00
C SER A 366 13.75 27.01 12.65
N GLN A 367 13.01 27.97 12.06
CA GLN A 367 12.98 29.37 12.51
C GLN A 367 11.61 29.81 13.01
N ARG A 368 10.52 29.19 12.55
CA ARG A 368 9.16 29.63 12.86
C ARG A 368 8.19 28.47 13.06
N ASP A 369 7.17 28.72 13.86
CA ASP A 369 5.98 27.88 13.93
C ASP A 369 5.30 27.82 12.56
N CYS A 370 5.11 26.62 12.03
CA CYS A 370 4.47 26.44 10.74
C CYS A 370 3.70 25.14 10.63
N LEU A 371 2.76 25.12 9.70
CA LEU A 371 2.12 23.92 9.23
C LEU A 371 2.52 23.73 7.77
N TYR A 372 3.25 22.67 7.48
CA TYR A 372 3.64 22.34 6.13
C TYR A 372 2.76 21.23 5.58
N LEU A 373 2.42 21.32 4.29
CA LEU A 373 1.78 20.26 3.53
C LEU A 373 2.32 20.25 2.09
N ASP A 374 2.43 19.08 1.48
CA ASP A 374 2.72 18.99 0.04
C ASP A 374 1.53 19.54 -0.76
N ALA A 375 1.81 20.09 -1.94
CA ALA A 375 0.80 20.72 -2.81
C ALA A 375 -0.23 19.71 -3.37
N ASP A 376 0.12 18.43 -3.42
CA ASP A 376 -0.72 17.35 -3.93
C ASP A 376 -1.49 16.58 -2.85
N LEU A 377 -1.46 17.08 -1.61
CA LEU A 377 -2.17 16.49 -0.49
C LEU A 377 -3.60 17.01 -0.43
N ALA A 378 -4.59 16.11 -0.55
CA ALA A 378 -6.00 16.46 -0.37
C ALA A 378 -6.43 16.33 1.10
N PRO A 379 -7.26 17.23 1.65
CA PRO A 379 -7.80 17.06 3.00
C PRO A 379 -8.71 15.83 3.09
N GLY A 380 -8.56 15.06 4.16
CA GLY A 380 -9.45 13.97 4.53
C GLY A 380 -10.71 14.44 5.29
N PRO A 381 -11.69 13.55 5.50
CA PRO A 381 -12.94 13.89 6.19
C PRO A 381 -12.76 14.24 7.68
N SER A 382 -11.60 13.92 8.28
CA SER A 382 -11.29 14.17 9.68
C SER A 382 -10.17 15.20 9.89
N SER A 383 -9.74 15.88 8.82
CA SER A 383 -8.59 16.80 8.87
C SER A 383 -8.79 17.94 9.87
N ALA A 384 -9.90 18.69 9.79
CA ALA A 384 -10.16 19.79 10.71
C ALA A 384 -10.21 19.34 12.18
N SER A 385 -10.84 18.19 12.45
CA SER A 385 -10.92 17.67 13.82
C SER A 385 -9.55 17.26 14.37
N ALA A 386 -8.74 16.59 13.56
CA ALA A 386 -7.39 16.20 13.94
C ALA A 386 -6.47 17.41 14.11
N LEU A 387 -6.54 18.38 13.18
CA LEU A 387 -5.80 19.63 13.26
C LEU A 387 -6.18 20.43 14.50
N LYS A 388 -7.47 20.56 14.81
CA LYS A 388 -7.93 21.22 16.03
C LYS A 388 -7.23 20.62 17.25
N VAL A 389 -7.22 19.31 17.37
CA VAL A 389 -6.56 18.62 18.50
C VAL A 389 -5.05 18.88 18.50
N LEU A 390 -4.37 18.78 17.36
CA LEU A 390 -2.93 19.05 17.26
C LEU A 390 -2.58 20.48 17.67
N LEU A 391 -3.34 21.47 17.17
CA LEU A 391 -3.14 22.88 17.49
C LEU A 391 -3.31 23.15 18.99
N HIS A 392 -4.28 22.52 19.65
CA HIS A 392 -4.52 22.66 21.09
C HIS A 392 -3.40 22.08 21.96
N THR A 393 -2.60 21.15 21.44
CA THR A 393 -1.53 20.50 22.25
C THR A 393 -0.33 21.39 22.49
N GLY A 394 -0.12 22.44 21.66
CA GLY A 394 1.09 23.26 21.71
C GLY A 394 2.38 22.49 21.36
N HIS A 395 2.27 21.31 20.73
CA HIS A 395 3.41 20.48 20.35
C HIS A 395 3.53 20.35 18.85
N SER A 396 4.76 20.13 18.37
CA SER A 396 5.00 19.68 17.00
C SER A 396 4.33 18.34 16.74
N ALA A 397 3.91 18.10 15.50
CA ALA A 397 3.32 16.85 15.07
C ALA A 397 3.91 16.37 13.75
N LEU A 398 4.15 15.07 13.65
CA LEU A 398 4.65 14.43 12.43
C LEU A 398 3.62 13.49 11.82
N PHE A 399 3.77 13.30 10.52
CA PHE A 399 2.88 12.47 9.73
C PHE A 399 3.35 11.02 9.66
N ILE A 400 2.51 10.07 10.06
CA ILE A 400 2.86 8.64 10.05
C ILE A 400 1.95 7.86 9.11
N ARG A 401 2.55 6.98 8.30
CA ARG A 401 1.83 6.21 7.29
C ARG A 401 0.89 5.17 7.94
N SER A 402 -0.31 5.01 7.43
CA SER A 402 -1.30 4.03 7.90
C SER A 402 -0.85 2.57 7.73
N GLU A 403 -0.14 2.30 6.64
CA GLU A 403 0.18 0.92 6.23
C GLU A 403 1.51 0.40 6.82
N ARG A 404 2.37 1.29 7.31
CA ARG A 404 3.72 0.96 7.78
C ARG A 404 4.21 1.95 8.85
N PRO A 405 5.05 1.52 9.81
CA PRO A 405 5.58 2.36 10.88
C PRO A 405 6.71 3.26 10.37
N THR A 406 6.38 4.12 9.40
CA THR A 406 7.31 5.07 8.80
C THR A 406 6.67 6.45 8.75
N LEU A 407 7.47 7.46 9.06
CA LEU A 407 7.09 8.85 8.87
C LEU A 407 7.05 9.20 7.38
N SER A 408 6.14 10.10 7.03
CA SER A 408 6.14 10.87 5.79
C SER A 408 6.59 12.30 6.11
N ASN A 409 7.17 12.99 5.13
CA ASN A 409 7.52 14.41 5.23
C ASN A 409 6.52 15.33 4.48
N CYS A 410 5.47 14.75 3.88
CA CYS A 410 4.46 15.49 3.11
C CYS A 410 3.47 16.31 3.96
N PHE A 411 3.53 16.20 5.28
CA PHE A 411 2.77 17.02 6.22
C PHE A 411 3.51 17.09 7.56
N PHE A 412 3.48 18.24 8.22
CA PHE A 412 3.82 18.34 9.64
C PHE A 412 3.32 19.65 10.25
N LEU A 413 3.23 19.66 11.58
CA LEU A 413 3.12 20.87 12.39
C LEU A 413 4.45 21.06 13.13
N ALA A 414 5.14 22.16 12.87
CA ALA A 414 6.36 22.53 13.56
C ALA A 414 6.08 23.62 14.59
N ARG A 415 6.62 23.41 15.79
CA ARG A 415 6.68 24.39 16.88
C ARG A 415 8.14 24.69 17.21
N GLU A 416 8.40 25.94 17.54
CA GLU A 416 9.69 26.43 17.99
C GLU A 416 10.20 25.59 19.17
N GLY A 417 11.52 25.37 19.20
CA GLY A 417 12.17 24.57 20.24
C GLY A 417 11.96 23.06 20.10
N CYS A 418 11.25 22.58 19.07
CA CYS A 418 11.07 21.14 18.88
C CYS A 418 12.41 20.43 18.55
N PRO A 419 12.85 19.45 19.37
CA PRO A 419 14.15 18.81 19.18
C PRO A 419 14.23 17.96 17.90
N PHE A 420 13.09 17.53 17.36
CA PHE A 420 13.04 16.82 16.08
C PHE A 420 13.46 17.72 14.91
N PHE A 421 12.85 18.90 14.79
CA PHE A 421 13.16 19.83 13.72
C PHE A 421 14.55 20.44 13.87
N ALA A 422 14.98 20.72 15.11
CA ALA A 422 16.36 21.14 15.38
C ALA A 422 17.39 20.08 14.93
N LEU A 423 17.12 18.79 15.17
CA LEU A 423 17.98 17.70 14.71
C LEU A 423 17.96 17.56 13.18
N ALA A 424 16.77 17.61 12.57
CA ALA A 424 16.60 17.54 11.13
C ALA A 424 17.38 18.68 10.43
N ALA A 425 17.21 19.92 10.90
CA ALA A 425 17.89 21.11 10.38
C ALA A 425 19.42 20.98 10.44
N ARG A 426 19.99 20.74 11.64
CA ARG A 426 21.44 20.62 11.84
C ARG A 426 22.12 19.60 10.93
N SER A 427 21.39 18.54 10.59
CA SER A 427 21.91 17.46 9.79
C SER A 427 21.83 17.68 8.27
N GLY A 428 21.16 18.76 7.84
CA GLY A 428 20.96 19.12 6.44
C GLY A 428 21.73 20.35 5.96
N VAL A 429 22.00 21.32 6.85
CA VAL A 429 22.60 22.63 6.49
C VAL A 429 23.96 22.58 5.78
N ARG A 430 24.74 21.49 5.94
CA ARG A 430 26.05 21.34 5.30
C ARG A 430 26.02 20.61 3.96
N LEU A 431 24.83 20.23 3.48
CA LEU A 431 24.72 19.46 2.25
C LEU A 431 25.01 20.32 1.02
N ASP A 432 25.72 19.72 0.06
CA ASP A 432 25.94 20.27 -1.27
C ASP A 432 25.54 19.21 -2.29
N PHE A 433 24.38 19.41 -2.91
CA PHE A 433 23.80 18.43 -3.80
C PHE A 433 24.58 18.24 -5.11
N ARG A 434 25.49 19.16 -5.46
CA ARG A 434 26.41 18.99 -6.60
C ARG A 434 27.40 17.84 -6.37
N ARG A 435 27.65 17.48 -5.12
CA ARG A 435 28.56 16.39 -4.72
C ARG A 435 27.83 15.06 -4.53
N LEU A 436 26.51 15.05 -4.64
CA LEU A 436 25.69 13.86 -4.43
C LEU A 436 25.17 13.33 -5.77
N ARG A 437 24.98 12.01 -5.82
CA ARG A 437 24.36 11.38 -7.00
C ARG A 437 22.90 11.85 -7.11
N ARG A 438 22.49 12.27 -8.31
CA ARG A 438 21.08 12.52 -8.64
C ARG A 438 20.36 11.17 -8.72
N HIS A 439 19.64 10.81 -7.65
CA HIS A 439 19.00 9.50 -7.49
C HIS A 439 17.90 9.58 -6.44
N VAL A 440 16.85 8.77 -6.54
CA VAL A 440 15.74 8.72 -5.58
C VAL A 440 16.22 8.58 -4.13
N ASN A 441 17.19 7.70 -3.88
CA ASN A 441 17.75 7.52 -2.53
C ASN A 441 18.36 8.81 -1.96
N THR A 442 18.91 9.69 -2.80
CA THR A 442 19.44 10.98 -2.33
C THR A 442 18.32 11.89 -1.86
N VAL A 443 17.21 11.94 -2.59
CA VAL A 443 16.00 12.68 -2.17
C VAL A 443 15.49 12.13 -0.84
N MET A 444 15.28 10.81 -0.76
CA MET A 444 14.73 10.15 0.42
C MET A 444 15.60 10.32 1.68
N ASN A 445 16.93 10.21 1.57
CA ASN A 445 17.85 10.16 2.72
C ASN A 445 18.37 11.53 3.21
N THR A 446 18.26 12.59 2.41
CA THR A 446 18.80 13.90 2.80
C THR A 446 17.82 14.70 3.62
N PHE A 447 16.70 15.11 3.00
CA PHE A 447 15.63 15.88 3.64
C PHE A 447 14.26 15.19 3.48
N GLY A 448 14.20 14.06 2.75
CA GLY A 448 13.01 13.26 2.51
C GLY A 448 12.53 12.38 3.69
N PRO A 449 11.59 11.45 3.43
CA PRO A 449 11.00 10.59 4.47
C PRO A 449 12.01 9.75 5.26
N ASP A 450 13.06 9.21 4.64
CA ASP A 450 14.02 8.36 5.35
C ASP A 450 14.81 9.18 6.36
N LYS A 451 15.07 10.47 6.07
CA LYS A 451 15.66 11.40 7.02
C LYS A 451 14.79 11.59 8.26
N TYR A 452 13.48 11.79 8.08
CA TYR A 452 12.55 11.97 9.20
C TYR A 452 12.55 10.72 10.09
N ASN A 453 12.50 9.55 9.47
CA ASN A 453 12.59 8.28 10.17
C ASN A 453 13.91 8.11 10.93
N TYR A 454 15.04 8.54 10.34
CA TYR A 454 16.33 8.59 11.01
C TYR A 454 16.31 9.51 12.22
N CYS A 455 15.84 10.75 12.07
CA CYS A 455 15.79 11.75 13.15
C CYS A 455 14.96 11.27 14.34
N LEU A 456 13.77 10.69 14.10
CA LEU A 456 12.93 10.18 15.17
C LEU A 456 13.58 9.00 15.90
N ARG A 457 14.19 8.06 15.15
CA ARG A 457 14.94 6.95 15.75
C ARG A 457 16.15 7.43 16.55
N HIS A 458 16.82 8.48 16.07
CA HIS A 458 17.95 9.08 16.78
C HIS A 458 17.49 9.73 18.09
N LEU A 459 16.39 10.49 18.08
CA LEU A 459 15.78 11.03 19.31
C LEU A 459 15.42 9.93 20.31
N PHE A 460 14.83 8.82 19.85
CA PHE A 460 14.56 7.69 20.75
C PHE A 460 15.83 7.03 21.28
N SER A 461 16.95 7.12 20.57
CA SER A 461 18.21 6.52 20.99
C SER A 461 18.98 7.36 22.01
N THR A 462 18.88 8.69 21.91
CA THR A 462 19.55 9.62 22.82
C THR A 462 18.73 9.92 24.07
N ASN A 463 17.50 9.40 24.14
CA ASN A 463 16.59 9.51 25.28
C ASN A 463 16.24 8.11 25.79
N PRO A 464 16.94 7.61 26.83
CA PRO A 464 16.76 6.25 27.32
C PRO A 464 15.38 6.01 27.96
N ASP A 465 14.70 7.08 28.37
CA ASP A 465 13.44 6.99 29.09
C ASP A 465 12.34 6.25 28.31
N PRO A 466 11.40 5.60 29.03
CA PRO A 466 10.21 5.03 28.42
C PRO A 466 9.42 6.10 27.66
N VAL A 467 9.08 5.81 26.41
CA VAL A 467 8.16 6.65 25.62
C VAL A 467 6.75 6.35 26.11
N GLN A 468 6.13 7.33 26.76
CA GLN A 468 4.71 7.30 27.08
C GLN A 468 3.93 7.66 25.82
N VAL A 469 2.87 6.89 25.53
CA VAL A 469 2.01 7.15 24.38
C VAL A 469 0.60 7.44 24.89
N ALA A 470 0.08 8.61 24.57
CA ALA A 470 -1.27 9.04 24.94
C ALA A 470 -2.13 9.24 23.69
N GLY A 471 -3.34 8.68 23.68
CA GLY A 471 -4.32 8.95 22.62
C GLY A 471 -4.97 10.30 22.84
N LEU A 472 -4.95 11.15 21.81
CA LEU A 472 -5.57 12.48 21.86
C LEU A 472 -6.91 12.51 21.11
N ALA A 473 -6.97 11.84 19.96
CA ALA A 473 -8.15 11.70 19.11
C ALA A 473 -7.99 10.48 18.19
N PRO A 474 -9.04 10.05 17.47
CA PRO A 474 -8.93 9.03 16.45
C PRO A 474 -7.76 9.27 15.47
N GLY A 475 -6.77 8.38 15.51
CA GLY A 475 -5.54 8.44 14.72
C GLY A 475 -4.57 9.60 15.05
N VAL A 476 -4.77 10.29 16.18
CA VAL A 476 -3.85 11.30 16.73
C VAL A 476 -3.36 10.85 18.10
N VAL A 477 -2.04 10.73 18.24
CA VAL A 477 -1.41 10.35 19.52
C VAL A 477 -0.31 11.33 19.88
N GLN A 478 0.06 11.34 21.14
CA GLN A 478 1.17 12.09 21.66
C GLN A 478 2.22 11.13 22.22
N LEU A 479 3.46 11.34 21.81
CA LEU A 479 4.63 10.72 22.39
C LEU A 479 5.20 11.66 23.44
N ARG A 480 5.37 11.17 24.67
CA ARG A 480 5.99 11.92 25.76
C ARG A 480 7.19 11.16 26.29
N THR A 481 8.28 11.88 26.46
CA THR A 481 9.46 11.47 27.23
C THR A 481 9.75 12.57 28.26
N THR A 482 10.73 12.37 29.13
CA THR A 482 11.15 13.45 30.05
C THR A 482 11.75 14.65 29.30
N ARG A 483 12.28 14.44 28.08
CA ARG A 483 13.06 15.43 27.34
C ARG A 483 12.32 16.05 26.16
N PHE A 484 11.29 15.40 25.65
CA PHE A 484 10.52 15.91 24.53
C PHE A 484 9.10 15.36 24.48
N SER A 485 8.25 16.15 23.83
CA SER A 485 6.86 15.82 23.50
C SER A 485 6.64 16.01 22.00
N LEU A 486 5.99 15.05 21.36
CA LEU A 486 5.77 15.05 19.91
C LEU A 486 4.43 14.38 19.55
N GLY A 487 3.59 15.08 18.79
CA GLY A 487 2.39 14.51 18.20
C GLY A 487 2.71 13.59 17.01
N LEU A 488 1.92 12.54 16.83
CA LEU A 488 1.87 11.77 15.59
C LEU A 488 0.43 11.72 15.10
N VAL A 489 0.26 11.91 13.79
CA VAL A 489 -1.05 11.79 13.14
C VAL A 489 -0.99 10.85 11.95
N ASN A 490 -1.99 9.97 11.87
CA ASN A 490 -2.14 8.97 10.82
C ASN A 490 -2.50 9.61 9.48
N ASP A 491 -1.88 9.14 8.39
CA ASP A 491 -2.11 9.66 7.05
C ASP A 491 -3.55 9.60 6.54
N GLN A 492 -4.29 8.57 6.92
CA GLN A 492 -5.70 8.45 6.55
C GLN A 492 -6.64 9.39 7.31
N VAL A 493 -6.16 10.03 8.39
CA VAL A 493 -6.96 11.01 9.17
C VAL A 493 -6.87 12.40 8.55
N ILE A 494 -5.65 12.84 8.25
CA ILE A 494 -5.36 14.20 7.78
C ILE A 494 -5.48 14.31 6.27
N SER A 495 -5.17 13.25 5.53
CA SER A 495 -5.23 13.29 4.07
C SER A 495 -6.21 12.27 3.50
N ALA A 496 -6.92 12.69 2.45
CA ALA A 496 -7.51 11.74 1.52
C ALA A 496 -6.38 11.11 0.69
N ARG A 497 -6.64 9.91 0.16
CA ARG A 497 -5.68 9.22 -0.72
C ARG A 497 -5.26 10.18 -1.84
N GLU A 498 -3.94 10.31 -2.04
CA GLU A 498 -3.38 11.20 -3.08
C GLU A 498 -4.12 10.99 -4.40
N PRO A 499 -4.64 12.07 -5.03
CA PRO A 499 -5.28 11.94 -6.32
C PRO A 499 -4.26 11.44 -7.34
N ALA A 500 -4.55 10.29 -7.96
CA ALA A 500 -3.63 9.66 -8.93
C ALA A 500 -3.54 10.45 -10.25
N ASP A 501 -4.54 11.29 -10.52
CA ASP A 501 -4.77 11.91 -11.83
C ASP A 501 -4.42 13.41 -11.85
N LEU A 502 -3.58 13.89 -10.92
CA LEU A 502 -3.13 15.28 -10.96
C LEU A 502 -2.31 15.54 -12.22
N ALA A 503 -2.61 16.64 -12.91
CA ALA A 503 -2.05 16.99 -14.20
C ALA A 503 -0.51 16.98 -14.19
N TYR A 504 0.11 17.54 -13.15
CA TYR A 504 1.56 17.60 -13.04
C TYR A 504 2.22 16.22 -12.82
N LYS A 505 1.51 15.22 -12.27
CA LYS A 505 2.04 13.85 -12.11
C LYS A 505 2.23 13.14 -13.45
N GLN A 506 1.64 13.69 -14.52
CA GLN A 506 1.77 13.22 -15.90
C GLN A 506 2.90 13.90 -16.69
N THR A 507 3.63 14.85 -16.10
CA THR A 507 4.71 15.57 -16.77
C THR A 507 6.08 15.04 -16.36
N ASP A 508 7.11 15.33 -17.16
CA ASP A 508 8.50 14.99 -16.85
C ASP A 508 9.06 15.77 -15.66
N GLN A 509 8.33 16.75 -15.16
CA GLN A 509 8.67 17.49 -13.95
C GLN A 509 8.31 16.73 -12.66
N HIS A 510 7.54 15.64 -12.77
CA HIS A 510 7.25 14.79 -11.63
C HIS A 510 8.50 14.01 -11.21
N TRP A 511 8.87 14.10 -9.93
CA TRP A 511 10.14 13.62 -9.40
C TRP A 511 10.42 12.14 -9.66
N ILE A 512 9.39 11.28 -9.69
CA ILE A 512 9.55 9.85 -10.01
C ILE A 512 10.00 9.66 -11.46
N ARG A 513 9.55 10.50 -12.39
CA ARG A 513 9.92 10.44 -13.81
C ARG A 513 11.27 11.11 -14.07
N ALA A 514 11.57 12.20 -13.35
CA ALA A 514 12.79 12.98 -13.53
C ALA A 514 14.06 12.34 -12.93
N ILE A 515 13.94 11.55 -11.85
CA ILE A 515 15.09 11.14 -11.01
C ILE A 515 15.29 9.61 -10.99
N GLY A 516 14.61 8.88 -11.89
CA GLY A 516 14.60 7.41 -12.06
C GLY A 516 15.70 6.62 -11.36
#